data_AF-A0A956QLT9-F1
#
_entry.id   AF-A0A956QLT9-F1
#
_cell.length_a   1.000
_cell.length_b   1.000
_cell.length_c   1.000
_cell.angle_alpha   90.00
_cell.angle_beta   90.00
_cell.angle_gamma   90.00
#
_symmetry.space_group_name_H-M   'P 1'
#
loop_
_entity.id
_entity.type
_entity.pdbx_description
1 polymer ?
#
loop_
_entity_poly.entity_id
_entity_poly.type
_entity_poly.pdbx_seq_one_letter_code
_entity_poly.pdbx_strand_id
1 'polypeptide(L)' 'GKKAFDEMKEQQAEIWATDCPLAALQFQQHAGVKPMHPMSILARAYRPDGFPKPLAPKEQS' A
#
# COMPACT_ATOMS: atom_id res chain seq x y z
N GLY A 1 -7.77 -0.51 17.07
CA GLY A 1 -6.68 0.34 16.58
C GLY A 1 -5.35 -0.36 16.76
N LYS A 2 -4.70 -0.17 17.92
CA LYS A 2 -3.32 -0.65 18.18
C LYS A 2 -3.02 -2.08 17.73
N LYS A 3 -3.83 -3.07 18.15
CA LYS A 3 -3.67 -4.48 17.74
C LYS A 3 -3.62 -4.69 16.22
N ALA A 4 -4.52 -4.04 15.48
CA ALA A 4 -4.55 -4.12 14.02
C ALA A 4 -3.31 -3.46 13.38
N PHE A 5 -2.79 -2.37 13.96
CA PHE A 5 -1.56 -1.74 13.47
C PHE A 5 -0.33 -2.61 13.74
N ASP A 6 -0.28 -3.27 14.91
CA ASP A 6 0.81 -4.18 15.28
C ASP A 6 0.80 -5.40 14.35
N GLU A 7 -0.36 -6.02 14.12
CA GLU A 7 -0.51 -7.12 13.16
C GLU A 7 -0.11 -6.72 11.74
N MET A 8 -0.51 -5.54 11.27
CA MET A 8 -0.12 -5.04 9.94
C MET A 8 1.38 -4.79 9.80
N LYS A 9 2.06 -4.34 10.87
CA LYS A 9 3.52 -4.20 10.90
C LYS A 9 4.23 -5.54 10.81
N GLU A 10 3.74 -6.54 11.52
CA GLU A 10 4.31 -7.89 11.54
C GLU A 10 4.30 -8.56 10.15
N GLN A 11 3.30 -8.24 9.31
CA GLN A 11 3.24 -8.75 7.94
C GLN A 11 4.33 -8.17 7.01
N GLN A 12 5.09 -7.17 7.45
CA GLN A 12 6.21 -6.55 6.71
C GLN A 12 5.85 -6.13 5.27
N ALA A 13 4.58 -5.78 5.02
CA ALA A 13 4.15 -5.29 3.72
C ALA A 13 4.80 -3.94 3.42
N GLU A 14 5.48 -3.84 2.28
CA GLU A 14 6.16 -2.63 1.83
C GLU A 14 5.19 -1.48 1.50
N ILE A 15 3.96 -1.81 1.08
CA ILE A 15 2.95 -0.85 0.64
C ILE A 15 1.68 -1.04 1.45
N TRP A 16 1.22 0.04 2.08
CA TRP A 16 -0.05 0.08 2.83
C TRP A 16 -1.07 0.90 2.04
N ALA A 17 -2.34 0.51 2.11
CA ALA A 17 -3.41 1.15 1.37
C ALA A 17 -4.55 1.58 2.30
N THR A 18 -5.04 2.81 2.13
CA THR A 18 -6.30 3.24 2.76
C THR A 18 -6.93 4.38 1.95
N ASP A 19 -8.24 4.34 1.81
CA ASP A 19 -9.05 5.39 1.17
C ASP A 19 -9.57 6.44 2.17
N CYS A 20 -9.52 6.13 3.48
CA CYS A 20 -9.98 7.01 4.54
C CYS A 20 -8.88 7.96 5.01
N PRO A 21 -9.05 9.30 4.88
CA PRO A 21 -8.05 10.27 5.33
C PRO A 21 -7.72 10.17 6.82
N LEU A 22 -8.73 9.86 7.66
CA LEU A 22 -8.53 9.70 9.10
C LEU A 22 -7.67 8.47 9.41
N ALA A 23 -7.92 7.34 8.73
CA ALA A 23 -7.12 6.13 8.90
C ALA A 23 -5.65 6.37 8.49
N ALA A 24 -5.42 7.11 7.39
CA ALA A 24 -4.07 7.48 6.97
C ALA A 24 -3.28 8.23 8.06
N LEU A 25 -3.93 9.18 8.74
CA LEU A 25 -3.33 9.89 9.88
C LEU A 25 -3.02 8.93 11.04
N GLN A 26 -3.94 8.02 11.37
CA GLN A 26 -3.74 7.04 12.45
C GLN A 26 -2.60 6.06 12.14
N PHE A 27 -2.46 5.60 10.90
CA PHE A 27 -1.34 4.78 10.46
C PHE A 27 -0.01 5.54 10.59
N GLN A 28 0.03 6.81 10.20
CA GLN A 28 1.25 7.61 10.35
C GLN A 28 1.61 7.81 11.82
N GLN A 29 0.65 8.11 12.69
CA GLN A 29 0.88 8.40 14.11
C GLN A 29 1.22 7.16 14.94
N HIS A 30 0.55 6.03 14.69
CA HIS A 30 0.69 4.82 15.52
C HIS A 30 1.56 3.75 14.87
N ALA A 31 1.61 3.71 13.54
CA ALA A 31 2.43 2.75 12.81
C ALA A 31 3.74 3.34 12.26
N GLY A 32 3.85 4.66 12.14
CA GLY A 32 4.98 5.30 11.44
C GLY A 32 4.97 5.08 9.93
N VAL A 33 3.90 4.48 9.39
CA VAL A 33 3.73 4.16 7.98
C VAL A 33 2.75 5.15 7.36
N LYS A 34 3.15 5.78 6.25
CA LYS A 34 2.26 6.62 5.45
C LYS A 34 1.64 5.77 4.34
N PRO A 35 0.36 5.36 4.46
CA PRO A 35 -0.28 4.56 3.42
C PRO A 35 -0.55 5.39 2.17
N MET A 36 -0.70 4.71 1.03
CA MET A 36 -1.16 5.32 -0.21
C MET A 36 -2.68 5.16 -0.37
N HIS A 37 -3.29 6.10 -1.08
CA HIS A 37 -4.67 5.91 -1.53
C HIS A 37 -4.73 4.78 -2.58
N PRO A 38 -5.74 3.89 -2.59
CA PRO A 38 -5.85 2.80 -3.57
C PRO A 38 -5.74 3.26 -5.02
N MET A 39 -6.37 4.38 -5.37
CA MET A 39 -6.24 4.95 -6.72
C MET A 39 -4.81 5.37 -7.08
N SER A 40 -4.02 5.84 -6.10
CA SER A 40 -2.60 6.17 -6.33
C SER A 40 -1.76 4.90 -6.55
N ILE A 41 -2.11 3.79 -5.90
CA ILE A 41 -1.48 2.48 -6.17
C ILE A 41 -1.74 2.06 -7.62
N LEU A 42 -2.99 2.13 -8.08
CA LEU A 42 -3.35 1.77 -9.46
C LEU A 42 -2.63 2.68 -10.47
N ALA A 43 -2.70 3.99 -10.28
CA ALA A 43 -2.04 4.95 -11.17
C ALA A 43 -0.52 4.72 -11.24
N ARG A 44 0.10 4.34 -10.11
CA ARG A 44 1.51 3.96 -10.05
C ARG A 44 1.76 2.65 -10.80
N ALA A 45 0.90 1.64 -10.65
CA ALA A 45 1.04 0.33 -11.31
C ALA A 45 1.00 0.40 -12.85
N TYR A 46 0.32 1.40 -13.43
CA TYR A 46 0.30 1.62 -14.88
C TYR A 46 1.59 2.23 -15.46
N ARG A 47 2.54 2.65 -14.61
CA ARG A 47 3.83 3.19 -15.07
C ARG A 47 4.84 2.05 -15.26
N PRO A 48 5.67 2.07 -16.33
CA PRO A 48 6.69 1.04 -16.57
C PRO A 48 7.65 0.81 -15.40
N ASP A 49 7.95 1.86 -14.63
CA ASP A 49 8.83 1.90 -13.45
C ASP A 49 8.04 2.11 -12.14
N GLY A 50 6.73 1.88 -12.18
CA GLY A 50 5.82 2.14 -11.08
C GLY A 50 6.18 1.40 -9.80
N PHE A 51 6.50 0.11 -9.90
CA PHE A 51 6.91 -0.72 -8.78
C PHE A 51 8.16 -1.53 -9.13
N PRO A 52 9.03 -1.86 -8.14
CA PRO A 52 10.28 -2.57 -8.38
C PRO A 52 10.11 -3.94 -9.03
N LYS A 53 8.94 -4.57 -8.84
CA LYS A 53 8.59 -5.89 -9.39
C LYS A 53 7.40 -5.77 -10.35
N PRO A 54 7.62 -5.37 -11.61
CA PRO A 54 6.56 -5.36 -12.62
C PRO A 54 6.11 -6.79 -12.96
N LEU A 55 4.83 -6.96 -13.31
CA LEU A 55 4.32 -8.22 -13.82
C LEU A 55 4.64 -8.33 -15.32
N ALA A 56 5.12 -9.49 -15.76
CA ALA A 56 5.23 -9.78 -17.17
C ALA A 56 3.81 -9.81 -17.79
N PRO A 57 3.62 -9.31 -19.03
CA PRO A 57 2.37 -9.49 -19.75
C PRO A 57 2.04 -10.98 -19.80
N LYS A 58 0.82 -11.35 -19.40
CA LYS A 58 0.34 -12.73 -19.62
C LYS A 58 0.10 -12.88 -21.12
N GLU A 59 0.76 -13.84 -21.76
CA GLU A 59 0.34 -14.29 -23.09
C GLU A 59 -1.11 -14.76 -22.99
N GLN A 60 -1.99 -14.11 -23.74
CA GLN A 60 -3.39 -14.47 -23.80
C GLN A 60 -3.48 -15.80 -24.57
N SER A 61 -3.77 -16.90 -23.87
CA SER A 61 -4.08 -18.20 -24.48
C SER A 61 -5.51 -18.25 -25.00
#